data_AF-A0A0L8MA01-F1
#
_entry.id   AF-A0A0L8MA01-F1
#
_cell.length_a   1.000
_cell.length_b   1.000
_cell.length_c   1.000
_cell.angle_alpha   90.00
_cell.angle_beta   90.00
_cell.angle_gamma   90.00
#
_symmetry.space_group_name_H-M   'P 1'
#
loop_
_entity.id
_entity.type
_entity.pdbx_description
1 polymer ?
#
loop_
_entity_poly.entity_id
_entity_poly.type
_entity_poly.pdbx_seq_one_letter_code
_entity_poly.pdbx_strand_id
1 'polypeptide(L)'
;MGGAVVSAAREDFVNRIGGQVRSMSRAGRMATYEWQSIADEFLDYLGALSVETPDLDTPEAKAALKDAAEAAAGAVAYAAYHPHCSFQVFLEYVNYGMSYDPGDDAPEESVTPGEWIDALCLSVLRDKAKWHGEAFHFARDKFAARAQGTPGGELATGLMAVVLDDTGGDGEYPPSAQAKLAAVDAALDRIRTRAADTGEPLLDRPDSAALHTLRALAVEDREAFDAALADLLTRHTTLHGPAASPSSLLPLVPIALAALAYRTLGWAPAARTDYLPHALVTGFETRGPRVAGFGRNRRPDAVAALGAGPLVVERPACERTVHREIEDMYEEHLREAFTPVGQEPLAVWRLGSVMGDQERLFKWRAGNPAGVTDAQLATLRLASQMGAALFRIALADPGTEVEVTIGGRNLRYPAERKDAAGAHNWEKATAFALITGVREDLVPLVLTGPAFARPDGSASSAYREALHAYLKGDDPEPAVQRALEQADRAKDWGFAMPPAVLLSQLVEGDEESFNLALADALEAHRDYYQVADRVDEPDTSVDLDILALACHARRRGWAIRVESPYLPQPLLRAAEPF
;
A
#
# COMPACT_ATOMS: atom_id res chain seq x y z
N MET A 1 -20.19 20.01 -11.37
CA MET A 1 -20.73 18.63 -11.50
C MET A 1 -21.98 18.48 -10.65
N GLY A 2 -22.95 17.65 -11.06
CA GLY A 2 -24.18 17.43 -10.27
C GLY A 2 -23.94 16.57 -9.03
N GLY A 3 -24.38 17.03 -7.86
CA GLY A 3 -24.14 16.33 -6.58
C GLY A 3 -24.66 14.89 -6.51
N ALA A 4 -25.71 14.56 -7.27
CA ALA A 4 -26.25 13.19 -7.35
C ALA A 4 -25.26 12.21 -8.02
N VAL A 5 -24.54 12.65 -9.05
CA VAL A 5 -23.56 11.81 -9.78
C VAL A 5 -22.34 11.56 -8.90
N VAL A 6 -21.87 12.61 -8.21
CA VAL A 6 -20.75 12.52 -7.24
C VAL A 6 -21.10 11.57 -6.09
N SER A 7 -22.32 11.68 -5.56
CA SER A 7 -22.80 10.79 -4.50
C SER A 7 -22.86 9.34 -4.96
N ALA A 8 -23.40 9.07 -6.16
CA ALA A 8 -23.53 7.72 -6.69
C ALA A 8 -22.17 7.04 -6.92
N ALA A 9 -21.14 7.77 -7.36
CA ALA A 9 -19.81 7.20 -7.54
C ALA A 9 -19.15 6.78 -6.21
N ARG A 10 -19.48 7.44 -5.10
CA ARG A 10 -18.90 7.18 -3.78
C ARG A 10 -19.70 6.21 -2.92
N GLU A 11 -21.02 6.21 -3.09
CA GLU A 11 -21.93 5.39 -2.30
C GLU A 11 -21.57 3.91 -2.43
N ASP A 12 -21.26 3.28 -1.29
CA ASP A 12 -20.93 1.86 -1.17
C ASP A 12 -19.85 1.37 -2.16
N PHE A 13 -18.92 2.27 -2.54
CA PHE A 13 -17.94 2.00 -3.60
C PHE A 13 -17.15 0.71 -3.37
N VAL A 14 -16.66 0.49 -2.14
CA VAL A 14 -15.84 -0.67 -1.76
C VAL A 14 -16.58 -2.00 -2.05
N ASN A 15 -17.83 -2.12 -1.61
CA ASN A 15 -18.62 -3.32 -1.86
C ASN A 15 -18.98 -3.48 -3.34
N ARG A 16 -19.27 -2.36 -4.01
CA ARG A 16 -19.61 -2.32 -5.44
C ARG A 16 -18.45 -2.80 -6.30
N ILE A 17 -17.26 -2.21 -6.16
CA ILE A 17 -16.07 -2.59 -6.94
C ILE A 17 -15.61 -4.01 -6.63
N GLY A 18 -15.59 -4.41 -5.35
CA GLY A 18 -15.28 -5.78 -4.96
C GLY A 18 -16.30 -6.80 -5.50
N GLY A 19 -17.59 -6.44 -5.52
CA GLY A 19 -18.65 -7.25 -6.13
C GLY A 19 -18.49 -7.40 -7.64
N GLN A 20 -18.17 -6.32 -8.35
CA GLN A 20 -17.92 -6.30 -9.78
C GLN A 20 -16.73 -7.17 -10.18
N VAL A 21 -15.58 -7.00 -9.53
CA VAL A 21 -14.37 -7.79 -9.77
C VAL A 21 -14.65 -9.28 -9.59
N ARG A 22 -15.29 -9.67 -8.48
CA ARG A 22 -15.67 -11.08 -8.22
C ARG A 22 -16.69 -11.62 -9.22
N SER A 23 -17.58 -10.77 -9.73
CA SER A 23 -18.58 -11.16 -10.72
C SER A 23 -17.91 -11.42 -12.07
N MET A 24 -17.09 -10.49 -12.56
CA MET A 24 -16.33 -10.61 -13.80
C MET A 24 -15.41 -11.83 -13.78
N SER A 25 -14.69 -12.04 -12.67
CA SER A 25 -13.78 -13.18 -12.54
C SER A 25 -14.49 -14.55 -12.55
N ARG A 26 -15.78 -14.59 -12.19
CA ARG A 26 -16.60 -15.82 -12.24
C ARG A 26 -17.19 -16.04 -13.63
N ALA A 27 -17.41 -14.98 -14.40
CA ALA A 27 -17.95 -15.04 -15.75
C ALA A 27 -16.92 -15.57 -16.77
N GLY A 28 -15.62 -15.43 -16.48
CA GLY A 28 -14.54 -15.95 -17.31
C GLY A 28 -13.20 -15.33 -16.96
N ARG A 29 -12.25 -15.47 -17.89
CA ARG A 29 -11.00 -14.69 -17.83
C ARG A 29 -11.34 -13.22 -18.08
N MET A 30 -10.78 -12.33 -17.27
CA MET A 30 -10.90 -10.89 -17.51
C MET A 30 -9.98 -10.51 -18.67
N ALA A 31 -10.54 -9.92 -19.72
CA ALA A 31 -9.83 -9.47 -20.90
C ALA A 31 -9.65 -7.95 -20.87
N THR A 32 -9.31 -7.35 -22.02
CA THR A 32 -9.10 -5.91 -22.18
C THR A 32 -10.27 -5.09 -21.62
N TYR A 33 -11.50 -5.46 -21.95
CA TYR A 33 -12.71 -4.74 -21.56
C TYR A 33 -12.96 -4.76 -20.04
N GLU A 34 -12.87 -5.93 -19.40
CA GLU A 34 -13.13 -6.04 -17.95
C GLU A 34 -12.14 -5.19 -17.15
N TRP A 35 -10.86 -5.21 -17.54
CA TRP A 35 -9.83 -4.40 -16.90
C TRP A 35 -10.03 -2.89 -17.11
N GLN A 36 -10.40 -2.47 -18.33
CA GLN A 36 -10.75 -1.08 -18.61
C GLN A 36 -11.95 -0.62 -17.79
N SER A 37 -13.02 -1.44 -17.74
CA SER A 37 -14.21 -1.13 -16.96
C SER A 37 -13.91 -0.96 -15.47
N ILE A 38 -12.95 -1.72 -14.92
CA ILE A 38 -12.50 -1.55 -13.53
C ILE A 38 -11.71 -0.26 -13.36
N ALA A 39 -10.81 0.06 -14.29
CA ALA A 39 -10.04 1.30 -14.25
C ALA A 39 -10.98 2.53 -14.28
N ASP A 40 -12.01 2.50 -15.14
CA ASP A 40 -13.01 3.57 -15.26
C ASP A 40 -13.80 3.77 -13.96
N GLU A 41 -14.18 2.68 -13.27
CA GLU A 41 -14.87 2.76 -11.97
C GLU A 41 -13.99 3.40 -10.89
N PHE A 42 -12.69 3.08 -10.84
CA PHE A 42 -11.76 3.75 -9.94
C PHE A 42 -11.54 5.22 -10.32
N LEU A 43 -11.50 5.56 -11.60
CA LEU A 43 -11.39 6.95 -12.07
C LEU A 43 -12.63 7.78 -11.73
N ASP A 44 -13.82 7.21 -11.85
CA ASP A 44 -15.05 7.86 -11.40
C ASP A 44 -15.06 8.05 -9.88
N TYR A 45 -14.60 7.06 -9.13
CA TYR A 45 -14.46 7.23 -7.68
C TYR A 45 -13.45 8.34 -7.32
N LEU A 46 -12.28 8.33 -7.95
CA LEU A 46 -11.23 9.33 -7.72
C LEU A 46 -11.70 10.74 -8.12
N GLY A 47 -12.42 10.85 -9.24
CA GLY A 47 -13.03 12.11 -9.67
C GLY A 47 -14.12 12.60 -8.71
N ALA A 48 -14.85 11.69 -8.07
CA ALA A 48 -15.81 12.06 -7.05
C ALA A 48 -15.14 12.51 -5.73
N LEU A 49 -14.01 11.91 -5.36
CA LEU A 49 -13.20 12.34 -4.21
C LEU A 49 -12.64 13.76 -4.39
N SER A 50 -12.28 14.16 -5.62
CA SER A 50 -11.73 15.50 -5.89
C SER A 50 -12.73 16.63 -5.65
N VAL A 51 -14.03 16.34 -5.58
CA VAL A 51 -15.06 17.35 -5.25
C VAL A 51 -14.96 17.81 -3.79
N GLU A 52 -14.64 16.90 -2.87
CA GLU A 52 -14.46 17.24 -1.45
C GLU A 52 -13.02 17.60 -1.11
N THR A 53 -12.06 16.90 -1.73
CA THR A 53 -10.63 17.14 -1.54
C THR A 53 -9.97 17.38 -2.90
N PRO A 54 -10.01 18.61 -3.44
CA PRO A 54 -9.46 18.92 -4.77
C PRO A 54 -7.99 18.54 -4.96
N ASP A 55 -7.20 18.59 -3.89
CA ASP A 55 -5.78 18.22 -3.95
C ASP A 55 -5.56 16.70 -4.05
N LEU A 56 -6.57 15.88 -3.73
CA LEU A 56 -6.53 14.42 -3.65
C LEU A 56 -5.44 13.86 -2.73
N ASP A 57 -4.99 14.64 -1.74
CA ASP A 57 -3.96 14.22 -0.77
C ASP A 57 -4.56 13.40 0.37
N THR A 58 -5.09 12.22 0.02
CA THR A 58 -5.63 11.25 0.99
C THR A 58 -5.12 9.84 0.71
N PRO A 59 -4.99 8.98 1.73
CA PRO A 59 -4.63 7.58 1.53
C PRO A 59 -5.58 6.84 0.59
N GLU A 60 -6.88 7.14 0.70
CA GLU A 60 -7.94 6.59 -0.15
C GLU A 60 -7.73 6.95 -1.63
N ALA A 61 -7.50 8.23 -1.94
CA ALA A 61 -7.24 8.67 -3.30
C ALA A 61 -5.97 8.06 -3.88
N LYS A 62 -4.92 7.91 -3.06
CA LYS A 62 -3.67 7.24 -3.43
C LYS A 62 -3.89 5.77 -3.80
N ALA A 63 -4.70 5.05 -3.02
CA ALA A 63 -5.02 3.65 -3.27
C ALA A 63 -5.91 3.47 -4.51
N ALA A 64 -6.94 4.32 -4.68
CA ALA A 64 -7.80 4.30 -5.86
C ALA A 64 -7.01 4.59 -7.15
N LEU A 65 -6.09 5.57 -7.14
CA LEU A 65 -5.20 5.84 -8.27
C LEU A 65 -4.31 4.64 -8.60
N LYS A 66 -3.77 3.96 -7.56
CA LYS A 66 -2.93 2.78 -7.75
C LYS A 66 -3.69 1.71 -8.52
N ASP A 67 -4.88 1.35 -8.07
CA ASP A 67 -5.65 0.27 -8.70
C ASP A 67 -6.27 0.68 -10.04
N ALA A 68 -6.59 1.96 -10.25
CA ALA A 68 -6.93 2.48 -11.58
C ALA A 68 -5.78 2.25 -12.57
N ALA A 69 -4.55 2.56 -12.15
CA ALA A 69 -3.36 2.40 -12.98
C ALA A 69 -3.04 0.91 -13.24
N GLU A 70 -3.09 0.05 -12.22
CA GLU A 70 -2.83 -1.38 -12.38
C GLU A 70 -3.90 -2.07 -13.24
N ALA A 71 -5.17 -1.69 -13.11
CA ALA A 71 -6.24 -2.19 -13.97
C ALA A 71 -6.05 -1.73 -15.43
N ALA A 72 -5.77 -0.44 -15.67
CA ALA A 72 -5.54 0.07 -17.02
C ALA A 72 -4.29 -0.54 -17.67
N ALA A 73 -3.19 -0.68 -16.91
CA ALA A 73 -1.99 -1.39 -17.35
C ALA A 73 -2.26 -2.89 -17.58
N GLY A 74 -3.15 -3.49 -16.79
CA GLY A 74 -3.63 -4.87 -16.99
C GLY A 74 -4.35 -5.09 -18.31
N ALA A 75 -5.18 -4.12 -18.74
CA ALA A 75 -5.80 -4.15 -20.07
C ALA A 75 -4.75 -4.07 -21.20
N VAL A 76 -3.76 -3.16 -21.05
CA VAL A 76 -2.64 -3.04 -21.99
C VAL A 76 -1.79 -4.31 -22.01
N ALA A 77 -1.49 -4.90 -20.85
CA ALA A 77 -0.73 -6.14 -20.74
C ALA A 77 -1.49 -7.32 -21.36
N TYR A 78 -2.81 -7.40 -21.18
CA TYR A 78 -3.63 -8.41 -21.83
C TYR A 78 -3.57 -8.27 -23.35
N ALA A 79 -3.76 -7.06 -23.87
CA ALA A 79 -3.63 -6.77 -25.29
C ALA A 79 -2.20 -6.99 -25.82
N ALA A 80 -1.15 -6.81 -25.01
CA ALA A 80 0.23 -6.99 -25.43
C ALA A 80 0.67 -8.45 -25.44
N TYR A 81 0.39 -9.16 -24.35
CA TYR A 81 1.04 -10.42 -24.01
C TYR A 81 0.15 -11.63 -24.24
N HIS A 82 -1.17 -11.51 -24.10
CA HIS A 82 -2.04 -12.66 -24.31
C HIS A 82 -2.17 -12.96 -25.82
N PRO A 83 -2.06 -14.22 -26.27
CA PRO A 83 -1.92 -15.45 -25.47
C PRO A 83 -0.49 -16.03 -25.40
N HIS A 84 0.54 -15.23 -25.63
CA HIS A 84 1.92 -15.68 -25.83
C HIS A 84 2.79 -15.66 -24.58
N CYS A 85 2.57 -14.73 -23.65
CA CYS A 85 3.41 -14.54 -22.47
C CYS A 85 2.59 -14.60 -21.19
N SER A 86 3.24 -15.01 -20.09
CA SER A 86 2.63 -14.93 -18.76
C SER A 86 2.73 -13.53 -18.19
N PHE A 87 1.71 -13.12 -17.45
CA PHE A 87 1.70 -11.88 -16.68
C PHE A 87 0.66 -11.98 -15.57
N GLN A 88 0.70 -11.02 -14.64
CA GLN A 88 -0.22 -10.97 -13.50
C GLN A 88 -0.69 -9.54 -13.30
N VAL A 89 -1.96 -9.40 -12.93
CA VAL A 89 -2.57 -8.14 -12.52
C VAL A 89 -3.01 -8.29 -11.07
N PHE A 90 -2.70 -7.31 -10.22
CA PHE A 90 -3.09 -7.29 -8.82
C PHE A 90 -3.69 -5.94 -8.44
N LEU A 91 -4.89 -5.97 -7.87
CA LEU A 91 -5.63 -4.84 -7.34
C LEU A 91 -5.54 -4.89 -5.81
N GLU A 92 -4.83 -3.93 -5.22
CA GLU A 92 -4.61 -3.88 -3.78
C GLU A 92 -5.87 -3.50 -3.01
N TYR A 93 -6.64 -2.55 -3.55
CA TYR A 93 -7.82 -1.96 -2.91
C TYR A 93 -8.89 -3.00 -2.59
N VAL A 94 -9.04 -4.00 -3.46
CA VAL A 94 -9.99 -5.13 -3.29
C VAL A 94 -9.28 -6.45 -2.97
N ASN A 95 -7.96 -6.43 -2.75
CA ASN A 95 -7.12 -7.60 -2.53
C ASN A 95 -7.38 -8.74 -3.53
N TYR A 96 -7.29 -8.43 -4.82
CA TYR A 96 -7.61 -9.35 -5.92
C TYR A 96 -6.44 -9.50 -6.89
N GLY A 97 -6.06 -10.74 -7.20
CA GLY A 97 -5.02 -11.05 -8.19
C GLY A 97 -5.51 -12.02 -9.24
N MET A 98 -5.10 -11.80 -10.50
CA MET A 98 -5.32 -12.73 -11.61
C MET A 98 -4.03 -12.92 -12.40
N SER A 99 -3.67 -14.17 -12.63
CA SER A 99 -2.50 -14.57 -13.43
C SER A 99 -2.95 -15.14 -14.76
N TYR A 100 -2.14 -14.90 -15.79
CA TYR A 100 -2.35 -15.38 -17.15
C TYR A 100 -1.15 -16.22 -17.55
N ASP A 101 -1.43 -17.39 -18.11
CA ASP A 101 -0.43 -18.29 -18.70
C ASP A 101 -0.56 -18.28 -20.23
N PRO A 102 0.53 -18.58 -20.97
CA PRO A 102 0.47 -18.78 -22.40
C PRO A 102 -0.53 -19.89 -22.78
N GLY A 103 -1.24 -19.71 -23.90
CA GLY A 103 -2.24 -20.68 -24.35
C GLY A 103 -2.61 -20.54 -25.83
N ASP A 104 -3.35 -21.53 -26.35
CA ASP A 104 -3.53 -21.68 -27.80
C ASP A 104 -4.85 -21.12 -28.38
N ASP A 105 -5.68 -20.43 -27.58
CA ASP A 105 -6.99 -19.94 -28.05
C ASP A 105 -7.44 -18.65 -27.33
N ALA A 106 -7.33 -17.52 -28.03
CA ALA A 106 -8.07 -16.29 -27.76
C ALA A 106 -8.11 -15.41 -29.04
N PRO A 107 -9.16 -14.60 -29.25
CA PRO A 107 -9.19 -13.62 -30.33
C PRO A 107 -8.02 -12.63 -30.19
N GLU A 108 -7.56 -12.07 -31.31
CA GLU A 108 -6.58 -10.98 -31.27
C GLU A 108 -7.19 -9.77 -30.55
N GLU A 109 -6.62 -9.44 -29.40
CA GLU A 109 -7.04 -8.33 -28.55
C GLU A 109 -6.16 -7.11 -28.80
N SER A 110 -6.75 -5.94 -28.70
CA SER A 110 -6.09 -4.66 -28.93
C SER A 110 -6.79 -3.57 -28.11
N VAL A 111 -6.02 -2.56 -27.71
CA VAL A 111 -6.53 -1.34 -27.08
C VAL A 111 -6.65 -0.23 -28.11
N THR A 112 -7.60 0.68 -27.91
CA THR A 112 -7.67 1.90 -28.72
C THR A 112 -6.54 2.87 -28.36
N PRO A 113 -6.17 3.81 -29.24
CA PRO A 113 -5.18 4.84 -28.89
C PRO A 113 -5.55 5.62 -27.62
N GLY A 114 -6.85 5.88 -27.38
CA GLY A 114 -7.33 6.58 -26.18
C GLY A 114 -7.09 5.76 -24.91
N GLU A 115 -7.56 4.51 -24.89
CA GLU A 115 -7.32 3.59 -23.76
C GLU A 115 -5.83 3.42 -23.45
N TRP A 116 -5.00 3.34 -24.50
CA TRP A 116 -3.56 3.26 -24.37
C TRP A 116 -2.96 4.54 -23.75
N ILE A 117 -3.41 5.73 -24.19
CA ILE A 117 -2.95 7.02 -23.65
C ILE A 117 -3.36 7.17 -22.19
N ASP A 118 -4.61 6.84 -21.85
CA ASP A 118 -5.12 6.94 -20.48
C ASP A 118 -4.36 6.00 -19.53
N ALA A 119 -4.12 4.76 -19.95
CA ALA A 119 -3.31 3.80 -19.20
C ALA A 119 -1.87 4.29 -18.99
N LEU A 120 -1.25 4.89 -20.02
CA LEU A 120 0.10 5.44 -19.90
C LEU A 120 0.12 6.65 -18.96
N CYS A 121 -0.88 7.54 -19.06
CA CYS A 121 -1.00 8.69 -18.16
C CYS A 121 -1.11 8.23 -16.71
N LEU A 122 -2.00 7.26 -16.40
CA LEU A 122 -2.10 6.67 -15.06
C LEU A 122 -0.78 6.05 -14.59
N SER A 123 -0.08 5.34 -15.48
CA SER A 123 1.24 4.77 -15.18
C SER A 123 2.30 5.84 -14.91
N VAL A 124 2.26 6.99 -15.59
CA VAL A 124 3.12 8.15 -15.32
C VAL A 124 2.80 8.73 -13.93
N LEU A 125 1.53 8.90 -13.59
CA LEU A 125 1.13 9.45 -12.30
C LEU A 125 1.62 8.58 -11.13
N ARG A 126 1.74 7.26 -11.34
CA ARG A 126 2.28 6.28 -10.39
C ARG A 126 3.79 6.04 -10.49
N ASP A 127 4.50 6.69 -11.40
CA ASP A 127 5.92 6.43 -11.69
C ASP A 127 6.21 4.95 -12.04
N LYS A 128 5.28 4.33 -12.78
CA LYS A 128 5.33 2.93 -13.24
C LYS A 128 5.36 2.81 -14.77
N ALA A 129 5.39 3.92 -15.51
CA ALA A 129 5.40 3.90 -16.97
C ALA A 129 6.51 3.00 -17.53
N LYS A 130 7.75 3.12 -17.04
CA LYS A 130 8.88 2.28 -17.46
C LYS A 130 8.71 0.80 -17.06
N TRP A 131 8.11 0.54 -15.89
CA TRP A 131 7.85 -0.82 -15.42
C TRP A 131 6.94 -1.60 -16.38
N HIS A 132 5.93 -0.93 -16.94
CA HIS A 132 5.02 -1.51 -17.93
C HIS A 132 5.43 -1.23 -19.38
N GLY A 133 6.62 -0.65 -19.63
CA GLY A 133 7.00 -0.09 -20.93
C GLY A 133 6.98 -1.09 -22.08
N GLU A 134 7.37 -2.34 -21.82
CA GLU A 134 7.30 -3.43 -22.80
C GLU A 134 5.86 -3.75 -23.22
N ALA A 135 4.92 -3.78 -22.28
CA ALA A 135 3.51 -4.00 -22.58
C ALA A 135 2.95 -2.86 -23.43
N PHE A 136 3.29 -1.61 -23.08
CA PHE A 136 2.89 -0.44 -23.85
C PHE A 136 3.44 -0.48 -25.29
N HIS A 137 4.69 -0.89 -25.48
CA HIS A 137 5.31 -1.06 -26.80
C HIS A 137 4.52 -2.05 -27.66
N PHE A 138 4.35 -3.29 -27.19
CA PHE A 138 3.68 -4.33 -27.98
C PHE A 138 2.20 -4.05 -28.23
N ALA A 139 1.49 -3.50 -27.24
CA ALA A 139 0.09 -3.11 -27.42
C ALA A 139 -0.07 -2.01 -28.49
N ARG A 140 0.85 -1.04 -28.54
CA ARG A 140 0.82 0.04 -29.54
C ARG A 140 0.99 -0.48 -30.96
N ASP A 141 1.90 -1.42 -31.17
CA ASP A 141 2.21 -1.95 -32.50
C ASP A 141 0.99 -2.57 -33.20
N LYS A 142 0.01 -3.05 -32.43
CA LYS A 142 -1.27 -3.58 -32.94
C LYS A 142 -2.17 -2.51 -33.57
N PHE A 143 -2.06 -1.25 -33.18
CA PHE A 143 -2.87 -0.16 -33.74
C PHE A 143 -2.08 0.91 -34.49
N ALA A 144 -0.75 0.98 -34.32
CA ALA A 144 0.10 2.06 -34.83
C ALA A 144 -0.10 2.36 -36.32
N ALA A 145 -0.11 1.32 -37.16
CA ALA A 145 -0.30 1.48 -38.61
C ALA A 145 -1.67 2.07 -38.98
N ARG A 146 -2.73 1.73 -38.23
CA ARG A 146 -4.10 2.23 -38.46
C ARG A 146 -4.30 3.64 -37.91
N ALA A 147 -3.60 3.98 -36.84
CA ALA A 147 -3.70 5.26 -36.16
C ALA A 147 -2.73 6.34 -36.70
N GLN A 148 -1.87 5.99 -37.66
CA GLN A 148 -0.90 6.92 -38.23
C GLN A 148 -1.55 8.18 -38.81
N GLY A 149 -0.96 9.34 -38.49
CA GLY A 149 -1.46 10.67 -38.84
C GLY A 149 -2.73 11.11 -38.11
N THR A 150 -3.34 10.26 -37.27
CA THR A 150 -4.46 10.68 -36.41
C THR A 150 -3.92 11.40 -35.17
N PRO A 151 -4.62 12.40 -34.62
CA PRO A 151 -4.20 13.09 -33.39
C PRO A 151 -3.87 12.13 -32.24
N GLY A 152 -4.74 11.18 -31.90
CA GLY A 152 -4.50 10.20 -30.84
C GLY A 152 -3.33 9.25 -31.12
N GLY A 153 -3.21 8.71 -32.34
CA GLY A 153 -2.09 7.82 -32.69
C GLY A 153 -0.72 8.52 -32.66
N GLU A 154 -0.69 9.80 -33.05
CA GLU A 154 0.53 10.60 -33.05
C GLU A 154 0.88 11.13 -31.66
N LEU A 155 -0.12 11.41 -30.81
CA LEU A 155 0.12 11.66 -29.38
C LEU A 155 0.73 10.43 -28.70
N ALA A 156 0.18 9.24 -28.94
CA ALA A 156 0.75 7.98 -28.44
C ALA A 156 2.22 7.80 -28.90
N THR A 157 2.52 8.15 -30.16
CA THR A 157 3.89 8.13 -30.71
C THR A 157 4.83 9.09 -29.97
N GLY A 158 4.39 10.32 -29.71
CA GLY A 158 5.17 11.30 -28.95
C GLY A 158 5.43 10.84 -27.51
N LEU A 159 4.39 10.32 -26.83
CA LEU A 159 4.49 9.81 -25.46
C LEU A 159 5.45 8.61 -25.35
N MET A 160 5.41 7.68 -26.31
CA MET A 160 6.40 6.58 -26.37
C MET A 160 7.84 7.10 -26.38
N ALA A 161 8.12 8.09 -27.22
CA ALA A 161 9.47 8.64 -27.35
C ALA A 161 9.93 9.36 -26.09
N VAL A 162 9.07 10.19 -25.49
CA VAL A 162 9.44 11.06 -24.36
C VAL A 162 9.39 10.33 -23.02
N VAL A 163 8.38 9.47 -22.80
CA VAL A 163 8.11 8.81 -21.51
C VAL A 163 8.79 7.45 -21.42
N LEU A 164 8.73 6.65 -22.49
CA LEU A 164 9.17 5.25 -22.50
C LEU A 164 10.54 5.04 -23.16
N ASP A 165 11.20 6.13 -23.59
CA ASP A 165 12.50 6.10 -24.24
C ASP A 165 12.49 5.24 -25.53
N ASP A 166 11.35 5.19 -26.22
CA ASP A 166 11.15 4.39 -27.43
C ASP A 166 10.71 5.24 -28.63
N THR A 167 11.66 5.46 -29.55
CA THR A 167 11.43 6.19 -30.81
C THR A 167 11.00 5.31 -31.98
N GLY A 168 10.81 4.00 -31.77
CA GLY A 168 10.36 3.04 -32.79
C GLY A 168 11.42 2.64 -33.83
N GLY A 169 12.71 2.78 -33.53
CA GLY A 169 13.79 2.39 -34.45
C GLY A 169 15.03 1.87 -33.72
N ASP A 170 15.93 1.22 -34.46
CA ASP A 170 17.16 0.55 -33.96
C ASP A 170 18.30 1.52 -33.58
N GLY A 171 17.95 2.70 -33.07
CA GLY A 171 18.91 3.75 -32.67
C GLY A 171 19.65 3.42 -31.37
N GLU A 172 20.44 4.39 -30.90
CA GLU A 172 21.08 4.32 -29.58
C GLU A 172 20.03 4.28 -28.45
N TYR A 173 20.25 3.42 -27.46
CA TYR A 173 19.36 3.28 -26.29
C TYR A 173 20.12 3.63 -24.99
N PRO A 174 19.59 4.56 -24.16
CA PRO A 174 18.38 5.35 -24.37
C PRO A 174 18.57 6.41 -25.48
N PRO A 175 17.49 6.82 -26.19
CA PRO A 175 17.57 7.77 -27.28
C PRO A 175 17.96 9.17 -26.77
N SER A 176 18.72 9.90 -27.59
CA SER A 176 19.11 11.28 -27.27
C SER A 176 17.91 12.22 -27.22
N ALA A 177 18.03 13.34 -26.50
CA ALA A 177 16.98 14.37 -26.46
C ALA A 177 16.58 14.84 -27.87
N GLN A 178 17.56 14.95 -28.78
CA GLN A 178 17.31 15.30 -30.17
C GLN A 178 16.52 14.22 -30.92
N ALA A 179 16.79 12.94 -30.67
CA ALA A 179 16.03 11.83 -31.28
C ALA A 179 14.58 11.80 -30.79
N LYS A 180 14.35 12.02 -29.48
CA LYS A 180 13.00 12.13 -28.90
C LYS A 180 12.24 13.31 -29.51
N LEU A 181 12.87 14.47 -29.61
CA LEU A 181 12.27 15.66 -30.23
C LEU A 181 11.93 15.42 -31.70
N ALA A 182 12.84 14.80 -32.47
CA ALA A 182 12.61 14.49 -33.88
C ALA A 182 11.40 13.56 -34.08
N ALA A 183 11.18 12.60 -33.17
CA ALA A 183 10.00 11.74 -33.20
C ALA A 183 8.70 12.54 -32.97
N VAL A 184 8.70 13.47 -32.02
CA VAL A 184 7.55 14.37 -31.74
C VAL A 184 7.28 15.32 -32.92
N ASP A 185 8.33 15.92 -33.50
CA ASP A 185 8.22 16.79 -34.67
C ASP A 185 7.65 16.03 -35.89
N ALA A 186 8.15 14.81 -36.15
CA ALA A 186 7.66 13.97 -37.23
C ALA A 186 6.18 13.57 -37.02
N ALA A 187 5.76 13.35 -35.78
CA ALA A 187 4.37 13.06 -35.44
C ALA A 187 3.44 14.26 -35.75
N LEU A 188 3.84 15.47 -35.35
CA LEU A 188 3.12 16.70 -35.68
C LEU A 188 3.02 16.94 -37.19
N ASP A 189 4.10 16.68 -37.94
CA ASP A 189 4.11 16.84 -39.39
C ASP A 189 3.18 15.85 -40.10
N ARG A 190 3.03 14.62 -39.59
CA ARG A 190 2.06 13.65 -40.11
C ARG A 190 0.62 14.12 -39.90
N ILE A 191 0.30 14.70 -38.74
CA ILE A 191 -1.03 15.29 -38.49
C ILE A 191 -1.29 16.44 -39.47
N ARG A 192 -0.33 17.35 -39.63
CA ARG A 192 -0.44 18.50 -40.57
C ARG A 192 -0.67 18.04 -42.01
N THR A 193 0.11 17.05 -42.45
CA THR A 193 -0.01 16.50 -43.81
C THR A 193 -1.39 15.90 -44.02
N ARG A 194 -1.86 15.06 -43.09
CA ARG A 194 -3.20 14.47 -43.18
C ARG A 194 -4.31 15.54 -43.14
N ALA A 195 -4.19 16.55 -42.28
CA ALA A 195 -5.17 17.63 -42.20
C ALA A 195 -5.26 18.43 -43.51
N ALA A 196 -4.14 18.67 -44.18
CA ALA A 196 -4.11 19.31 -45.49
C ALA A 196 -4.74 18.42 -46.58
N ASP A 197 -4.48 17.12 -46.54
CA ASP A 197 -4.99 16.16 -47.52
C ASP A 197 -6.50 15.89 -47.37
N THR A 198 -7.02 15.81 -46.13
CA THR A 198 -8.44 15.50 -45.85
C THR A 198 -9.32 16.73 -45.67
N GLY A 199 -8.74 17.89 -45.32
CA GLY A 199 -9.47 19.10 -44.93
C GLY A 199 -10.13 19.01 -43.56
N GLU A 200 -9.86 17.96 -42.78
CA GLU A 200 -10.41 17.80 -41.43
C GLU A 200 -9.69 18.72 -40.42
N PRO A 201 -10.39 19.29 -39.43
CA PRO A 201 -9.80 20.15 -38.40
C PRO A 201 -9.06 19.31 -37.35
N LEU A 202 -8.02 18.57 -37.77
CA LEU A 202 -7.24 17.67 -36.91
C LEU A 202 -6.32 18.43 -35.95
N LEU A 203 -5.86 19.62 -36.33
CA LEU A 203 -4.97 20.45 -35.51
C LEU A 203 -5.66 21.03 -34.27
N ASP A 204 -6.98 21.22 -34.32
CA ASP A 204 -7.77 21.76 -33.21
C ASP A 204 -8.18 20.69 -32.19
N ARG A 205 -7.89 19.41 -32.47
CA ARG A 205 -8.23 18.28 -31.60
C ARG A 205 -7.38 18.32 -30.31
N PRO A 206 -7.94 17.91 -29.16
CA PRO A 206 -7.23 17.90 -27.88
C PRO A 206 -5.87 17.18 -27.94
N ASP A 207 -5.81 16.02 -28.59
CA ASP A 207 -4.59 15.23 -28.67
C ASP A 207 -3.47 15.94 -29.45
N SER A 208 -3.83 16.74 -30.47
CA SER A 208 -2.86 17.57 -31.22
C SER A 208 -2.30 18.68 -30.34
N ALA A 209 -3.14 19.33 -29.55
CA ALA A 209 -2.72 20.35 -28.58
C ALA A 209 -1.86 19.73 -27.45
N ALA A 210 -2.17 18.52 -27.01
CA ALA A 210 -1.37 17.77 -26.05
C ALA A 210 0.01 17.40 -26.61
N LEU A 211 0.08 16.98 -27.88
CA LEU A 211 1.35 16.70 -28.55
C LEU A 211 2.22 17.97 -28.68
N HIS A 212 1.61 19.13 -28.93
CA HIS A 212 2.30 20.42 -28.88
C HIS A 212 2.83 20.76 -27.49
N THR A 213 2.06 20.48 -26.44
CA THR A 213 2.48 20.68 -25.05
C THR A 213 3.64 19.75 -24.68
N LEU A 214 3.57 18.48 -25.09
CA LEU A 214 4.66 17.51 -24.93
C LEU A 214 5.93 17.95 -25.66
N ARG A 215 5.79 18.52 -26.86
CA ARG A 215 6.92 19.11 -27.59
C ARG A 215 7.57 20.25 -26.82
N ALA A 216 6.78 21.18 -26.25
CA ALA A 216 7.29 22.29 -25.45
C ALA A 216 8.09 21.79 -24.23
N LEU A 217 7.59 20.73 -23.58
CA LEU A 217 8.31 20.02 -22.51
C LEU A 217 9.63 19.44 -23.02
N ALA A 218 9.63 18.76 -24.17
CA ALA A 218 10.82 18.10 -24.73
C ALA A 218 11.93 19.07 -25.18
N VAL A 219 11.59 20.32 -25.53
CA VAL A 219 12.57 21.38 -25.83
C VAL A 219 12.92 22.25 -24.63
N GLU A 220 12.39 21.92 -23.45
CA GLU A 220 12.56 22.67 -22.20
C GLU A 220 12.12 24.15 -22.30
N ASP A 221 11.08 24.44 -23.10
CA ASP A 221 10.46 25.77 -23.18
C ASP A 221 9.31 25.90 -22.18
N ARG A 222 9.64 26.43 -20.99
CA ARG A 222 8.68 26.60 -19.89
C ARG A 222 7.51 27.51 -20.25
N GLU A 223 7.76 28.63 -20.94
CA GLU A 223 6.71 29.61 -21.25
C GLU A 223 5.71 29.01 -22.24
N ALA A 224 6.21 28.34 -23.29
CA ALA A 224 5.36 27.64 -24.25
C ALA A 224 4.60 26.48 -23.59
N PHE A 225 5.24 25.74 -22.68
CA PHE A 225 4.60 24.66 -21.94
C PHE A 225 3.45 25.18 -21.07
N ASP A 226 3.69 26.20 -20.25
CA ASP A 226 2.69 26.78 -19.35
C ASP A 226 1.48 27.33 -20.15
N ALA A 227 1.73 28.01 -21.28
CA ALA A 227 0.66 28.51 -22.16
C ALA A 227 -0.16 27.38 -22.80
N ALA A 228 0.50 26.32 -23.29
CA ALA A 228 -0.17 25.20 -23.94
C ALA A 228 -0.96 24.34 -22.94
N LEU A 229 -0.43 24.11 -21.74
CA LEU A 229 -1.14 23.42 -20.66
C LEU A 229 -2.39 24.21 -20.22
N ALA A 230 -2.30 25.53 -20.11
CA ALA A 230 -3.45 26.38 -19.78
C ALA A 230 -4.54 26.32 -20.86
N ASP A 231 -4.16 26.28 -22.15
CA ASP A 231 -5.10 26.11 -23.26
C ASP A 231 -5.82 24.74 -23.21
N LEU A 232 -5.09 23.65 -22.95
CA LEU A 232 -5.68 22.31 -22.77
C LEU A 232 -6.73 22.31 -21.66
N LEU A 233 -6.40 22.85 -20.49
CA LEU A 233 -7.31 22.91 -19.34
C LEU A 233 -8.53 23.79 -19.64
N THR A 234 -8.34 24.92 -20.32
CA THR A 234 -9.44 25.81 -20.71
C THR A 234 -10.41 25.10 -21.65
N ARG A 235 -9.90 24.42 -22.69
CA ARG A 235 -10.73 23.62 -23.61
C ARG A 235 -11.48 22.53 -22.85
N HIS A 236 -10.82 21.85 -21.91
CA HIS A 236 -11.43 20.82 -21.07
C HIS A 236 -12.65 21.33 -20.30
N THR A 237 -12.57 22.53 -19.71
CA THR A 237 -13.69 23.10 -18.96
C THR A 237 -14.97 23.31 -19.78
N THR A 238 -14.84 23.41 -21.11
CA THR A 238 -15.97 23.66 -22.02
C THR A 238 -16.65 22.38 -22.53
N LEU A 239 -16.06 21.20 -22.29
CA LEU A 239 -16.53 19.92 -22.83
C LEU A 239 -17.61 19.24 -21.98
N HIS A 240 -17.68 19.51 -20.68
CA HIS A 240 -18.44 18.70 -19.74
C HIS A 240 -19.63 19.44 -19.12
N GLY A 241 -20.82 18.85 -19.27
CA GLY A 241 -22.05 19.32 -18.64
C GLY A 241 -22.26 18.77 -17.22
N PRO A 242 -23.36 19.16 -16.53
CA PRO A 242 -23.65 18.73 -15.15
C PRO A 242 -23.80 17.22 -14.95
N ALA A 243 -24.10 16.48 -16.02
CA ALA A 243 -24.30 15.02 -16.03
C ALA A 243 -23.07 14.23 -16.53
N ALA A 244 -21.92 14.90 -16.74
CA ALA A 244 -20.68 14.20 -17.08
C ALA A 244 -20.22 13.29 -15.94
N SER A 245 -19.51 12.21 -16.30
CA SER A 245 -18.96 11.28 -15.31
C SER A 245 -17.97 11.98 -14.39
N PRO A 246 -17.85 11.59 -13.10
CA PRO A 246 -16.86 12.17 -12.19
C PRO A 246 -15.42 12.10 -12.67
N SER A 247 -15.05 11.05 -13.40
CA SER A 247 -13.73 10.94 -14.06
C SER A 247 -13.41 12.13 -14.99
N SER A 248 -14.41 12.84 -15.52
CA SER A 248 -14.18 14.07 -16.29
C SER A 248 -13.58 15.22 -15.49
N LEU A 249 -13.54 15.14 -14.15
CA LEU A 249 -12.81 16.08 -13.29
C LEU A 249 -11.30 15.81 -13.30
N LEU A 250 -10.86 14.69 -13.87
CA LEU A 250 -9.47 14.27 -13.93
C LEU A 250 -8.98 14.17 -15.38
N PRO A 251 -8.66 15.31 -16.04
CA PRO A 251 -8.11 15.29 -17.38
C PRO A 251 -6.70 14.66 -17.37
N LEU A 252 -6.63 13.34 -17.60
CA LEU A 252 -5.42 12.54 -17.40
C LEU A 252 -4.21 13.06 -18.17
N VAL A 253 -4.40 13.47 -19.44
CA VAL A 253 -3.30 13.98 -20.28
C VAL A 253 -2.71 15.30 -19.71
N PRO A 254 -3.49 16.36 -19.45
CA PRO A 254 -2.97 17.55 -18.74
C PRO A 254 -2.31 17.25 -17.40
N ILE A 255 -2.88 16.36 -16.58
CA ILE A 255 -2.31 16.01 -15.27
C ILE A 255 -0.97 15.29 -15.45
N ALA A 256 -0.87 14.33 -16.36
CA ALA A 256 0.36 13.60 -16.64
C ALA A 256 1.47 14.51 -17.20
N LEU A 257 1.13 15.45 -18.10
CA LEU A 257 2.10 16.44 -18.61
C LEU A 257 2.60 17.36 -17.51
N ALA A 258 1.71 17.84 -16.63
CA ALA A 258 2.07 18.63 -15.46
C ALA A 258 2.96 17.83 -14.49
N ALA A 259 2.64 16.55 -14.25
CA ALA A 259 3.43 15.65 -13.43
C ALA A 259 4.83 15.42 -14.01
N LEU A 260 4.95 15.22 -15.33
CA LEU A 260 6.25 15.11 -16.00
C LEU A 260 7.06 16.40 -15.81
N ALA A 261 6.49 17.56 -16.11
CA ALA A 261 7.17 18.85 -15.94
C ALA A 261 7.65 19.10 -14.50
N TYR A 262 6.81 18.78 -13.51
CA TYR A 262 7.17 18.91 -12.10
C TYR A 262 8.29 17.94 -11.72
N ARG A 263 8.15 16.65 -12.03
CA ARG A 263 9.02 15.59 -11.52
C ARG A 263 10.35 15.49 -12.26
N THR A 264 10.43 15.92 -13.52
CA THR A 264 11.67 15.84 -14.33
C THR A 264 12.41 17.17 -14.42
N LEU A 265 11.69 18.30 -14.50
CA LEU A 265 12.28 19.63 -14.69
C LEU A 265 12.10 20.56 -13.48
N GLY A 266 11.38 20.13 -12.44
CA GLY A 266 11.11 20.96 -11.25
C GLY A 266 10.12 22.10 -11.53
N TRP A 267 9.33 22.00 -12.59
CA TRP A 267 8.40 23.07 -12.97
C TRP A 267 7.05 22.89 -12.27
N ALA A 268 6.81 23.71 -11.24
CA ALA A 268 5.48 23.84 -10.65
C ALA A 268 4.49 24.41 -11.69
N PRO A 269 3.28 23.81 -11.85
CA PRO A 269 2.28 24.31 -12.79
C PRO A 269 1.95 25.78 -12.54
N ALA A 270 1.95 26.60 -13.59
CA ALA A 270 1.58 28.01 -13.49
C ALA A 270 0.08 28.21 -13.22
N ALA A 271 -0.77 27.30 -13.72
CA ALA A 271 -2.21 27.34 -13.54
C ALA A 271 -2.61 26.76 -12.17
N ARG A 272 -3.44 27.49 -11.41
CA ARG A 272 -4.10 27.01 -10.19
C ARG A 272 -5.53 26.59 -10.53
N THR A 273 -5.77 25.29 -10.57
CA THR A 273 -7.07 24.72 -10.94
C THR A 273 -7.28 23.38 -10.26
N ASP A 274 -8.52 23.08 -9.89
CA ASP A 274 -8.90 21.80 -9.28
C ASP A 274 -8.81 20.63 -10.28
N TYR A 275 -8.67 20.93 -11.57
CA TYR A 275 -8.34 19.96 -12.62
C TYR A 275 -6.87 19.49 -12.61
N LEU A 276 -6.03 20.08 -11.76
CA LEU A 276 -4.65 19.67 -11.52
C LEU A 276 -4.43 19.36 -10.02
N PRO A 277 -5.00 18.25 -9.49
CA PRO A 277 -4.81 17.87 -8.09
C PRO A 277 -3.32 17.79 -7.72
N HIS A 278 -2.92 18.51 -6.66
CA HIS A 278 -1.52 18.62 -6.27
C HIS A 278 -0.88 17.25 -5.99
N ALA A 279 -1.61 16.33 -5.34
CA ALA A 279 -1.09 15.01 -5.02
C ALA A 279 -0.80 14.18 -6.29
N LEU A 280 -1.62 14.30 -7.33
CA LEU A 280 -1.40 13.61 -8.61
C LEU A 280 -0.20 14.18 -9.38
N VAL A 281 -0.01 15.51 -9.36
CA VAL A 281 1.14 16.15 -10.02
C VAL A 281 2.44 15.79 -9.31
N THR A 282 2.48 15.90 -7.99
CA THR A 282 3.70 15.68 -7.19
C THR A 282 4.00 14.21 -6.92
N GLY A 283 3.02 13.32 -7.08
CA GLY A 283 3.18 11.89 -6.78
C GLY A 283 3.03 11.58 -5.29
N PHE A 284 2.14 12.31 -4.61
CA PHE A 284 1.94 12.23 -3.16
C PHE A 284 3.26 12.50 -2.42
N GLU A 285 3.97 13.56 -2.84
CA GLU A 285 5.23 13.97 -2.23
C GLU A 285 5.01 14.27 -0.75
N THR A 286 5.75 13.56 0.11
CA THR A 286 5.73 13.79 1.55
C THR A 286 7.02 14.48 1.96
N ARG A 287 7.02 15.12 3.14
CA ARG A 287 8.25 15.67 3.75
C ARG A 287 9.26 14.61 4.18
N GLY A 288 9.02 13.33 3.89
CA GLY A 288 9.77 12.20 4.40
C GLY A 288 9.57 11.95 5.90
N PRO A 289 10.16 10.86 6.42
CA PRO A 289 10.04 10.51 7.83
C PRO A 289 10.69 11.58 8.71
N ARG A 290 10.19 11.76 9.94
CA ARG A 290 10.77 12.65 10.95
C ARG A 290 12.19 12.22 11.32
N VAL A 291 12.49 10.91 11.22
CA VAL A 291 13.83 10.34 11.42
C VAL A 291 14.01 9.06 10.58
N ALA A 292 15.20 8.85 10.04
CA ALA A 292 15.55 7.60 9.34
C ALA A 292 16.08 6.54 10.32
N GLY A 293 16.40 5.35 9.82
CA GLY A 293 16.97 4.28 10.63
C GLY A 293 18.23 4.72 11.40
N PHE A 294 18.38 4.22 12.62
CA PHE A 294 19.52 4.51 13.52
C PHE A 294 19.73 6.00 13.79
N GLY A 295 18.65 6.73 14.07
CA GLY A 295 18.67 8.16 14.41
C GLY A 295 19.16 9.10 13.31
N ARG A 296 19.35 8.61 12.08
CA ARG A 296 19.93 9.38 10.97
C ARG A 296 18.92 10.38 10.41
N ASN A 297 19.43 11.48 9.84
CA ASN A 297 18.64 12.48 9.11
C ASN A 297 17.40 13.01 9.88
N ARG A 298 17.55 13.29 11.18
CA ARG A 298 16.47 13.90 11.97
C ARG A 298 16.04 15.21 11.33
N ARG A 299 14.74 15.36 11.10
CA ARG A 299 14.16 16.59 10.61
C ARG A 299 14.17 17.66 11.71
N PRO A 300 14.80 18.83 11.49
CA PRO A 300 14.92 19.86 12.54
C PRO A 300 13.58 20.37 13.04
N ASP A 301 12.58 20.48 12.17
CA ASP A 301 11.21 20.89 12.53
C ASP A 301 10.52 19.86 13.42
N ALA A 302 10.76 18.57 13.18
CA ALA A 302 10.20 17.49 13.98
C ALA A 302 10.84 17.42 15.38
N VAL A 303 12.16 17.61 15.47
CA VAL A 303 12.87 17.72 16.75
C VAL A 303 12.36 18.92 17.55
N ALA A 304 12.20 20.07 16.89
CA ALA A 304 11.65 21.26 17.54
C ALA A 304 10.22 21.05 18.05
N ALA A 305 9.36 20.38 17.27
CA ALA A 305 7.99 20.04 17.68
C ALA A 305 7.97 19.14 18.91
N LEU A 306 8.79 18.08 18.92
CA LEU A 306 8.92 17.17 20.06
C LEU A 306 9.51 17.86 21.31
N GLY A 307 10.38 18.86 21.12
CA GLY A 307 10.90 19.70 22.19
C GLY A 307 9.87 20.68 22.77
N ALA A 308 8.88 21.08 21.98
CA ALA A 308 7.80 21.97 22.41
C ALA A 308 6.70 21.24 23.22
N GLY A 309 6.52 19.94 22.99
CA GLY A 309 5.56 19.11 23.70
C GLY A 309 5.41 17.72 23.09
N PRO A 310 4.50 16.89 23.64
CA PRO A 310 4.19 15.60 23.05
C PRO A 310 3.67 15.73 21.61
N LEU A 311 4.07 14.80 20.74
CA LEU A 311 3.52 14.69 19.39
C LEU A 311 2.15 14.02 19.47
N VAL A 312 1.14 14.57 18.80
CA VAL A 312 -0.22 14.02 18.80
C VAL A 312 -0.47 13.28 17.49
N VAL A 313 -0.90 12.02 17.58
CA VAL A 313 -1.33 11.21 16.43
C VAL A 313 -2.77 10.77 16.63
N GLU A 314 -3.67 11.35 15.86
CA GLU A 314 -5.11 11.05 15.92
C GLU A 314 -5.42 9.66 15.35
N ARG A 315 -6.40 8.99 15.95
CA ARG A 315 -7.01 7.77 15.44
C ARG A 315 -8.44 8.09 15.00
N PRO A 316 -8.82 7.84 13.74
CA PRO A 316 -10.21 7.94 13.29
C PRO A 316 -11.16 7.11 14.18
N ALA A 317 -12.43 7.49 14.23
CA ALA A 317 -13.42 6.75 15.00
C ALA A 317 -13.49 5.29 14.52
N CYS A 318 -13.20 4.37 15.42
CA CYS A 318 -13.23 2.92 15.22
C CYS A 318 -13.90 2.23 16.41
N GLU A 319 -14.91 2.89 16.99
CA GLU A 319 -15.70 2.33 18.08
C GLU A 319 -16.48 1.13 17.57
N ARG A 320 -16.41 0.02 18.31
CA ARG A 320 -16.98 -1.24 17.85
C ARG A 320 -17.56 -2.06 18.98
N THR A 321 -18.68 -2.68 18.65
CA THR A 321 -19.30 -3.70 19.49
C THR A 321 -18.82 -5.07 19.01
N VAL A 322 -18.09 -5.78 19.85
CA VAL A 322 -17.82 -7.20 19.58
C VAL A 322 -19.14 -7.94 19.76
N HIS A 323 -19.62 -8.61 18.70
CA HIS A 323 -20.83 -9.41 18.78
C HIS A 323 -20.63 -10.55 19.78
N ARG A 324 -21.63 -10.77 20.65
CA ARG A 324 -21.59 -11.83 21.66
C ARG A 324 -21.32 -13.21 21.08
N GLU A 325 -21.82 -13.49 19.88
CA GLU A 325 -21.58 -14.73 19.16
C GLU A 325 -20.08 -14.97 18.88
N ILE A 326 -19.32 -13.91 18.57
CA ILE A 326 -17.88 -13.99 18.35
C ILE A 326 -17.16 -14.26 19.69
N GLU A 327 -17.60 -13.62 20.77
CA GLU A 327 -17.03 -13.86 22.11
C GLU A 327 -17.28 -15.29 22.58
N ASP A 328 -18.52 -15.79 22.41
CA ASP A 328 -18.91 -17.15 22.77
C ASP A 328 -18.11 -18.19 21.94
N MET A 329 -17.92 -17.93 20.64
CA MET A 329 -17.09 -18.77 19.75
C MET A 329 -15.63 -18.81 20.21
N TYR A 330 -15.03 -17.66 20.56
CA TYR A 330 -13.65 -17.63 21.05
C TYR A 330 -13.51 -18.28 22.43
N GLU A 331 -14.53 -18.18 23.29
CA GLU A 331 -14.54 -18.91 24.57
C GLU A 331 -14.63 -20.43 24.35
N GLU A 332 -15.41 -20.87 23.37
CA GLU A 332 -15.48 -22.28 22.97
C GLU A 332 -14.13 -22.79 22.45
N HIS A 333 -13.48 -22.07 21.54
CA HIS A 333 -12.14 -22.43 21.06
C HIS A 333 -11.14 -22.53 22.22
N LEU A 334 -11.19 -21.60 23.18
CA LEU A 334 -10.34 -21.63 24.37
C LEU A 334 -10.62 -22.86 25.24
N ARG A 335 -11.89 -23.22 25.43
CA ARG A 335 -12.31 -24.42 26.16
C ARG A 335 -11.79 -25.68 25.49
N GLU A 336 -11.90 -25.76 24.17
CA GLU A 336 -11.39 -26.87 23.36
C GLU A 336 -9.86 -26.98 23.37
N ALA A 337 -9.15 -25.87 23.46
CA ALA A 337 -7.69 -25.86 23.55
C ALA A 337 -7.20 -26.45 24.88
N PHE A 338 -8.00 -26.35 25.95
CA PHE A 338 -7.62 -26.76 27.32
C PHE A 338 -8.29 -28.05 27.80
N THR A 339 -9.21 -28.62 27.03
CA THR A 339 -9.98 -29.81 27.43
C THR A 339 -9.67 -30.98 26.49
N PRO A 340 -9.09 -32.09 26.96
CA PRO A 340 -8.83 -33.25 26.13
C PRO A 340 -10.14 -33.93 25.72
N VAL A 341 -10.18 -34.44 24.48
CA VAL A 341 -11.33 -35.19 23.96
C VAL A 341 -11.04 -36.69 24.12
N GLY A 342 -11.70 -37.33 25.09
CA GLY A 342 -11.48 -38.75 25.38
C GLY A 342 -10.07 -39.04 25.91
N GLN A 343 -9.30 -39.87 25.18
CA GLN A 343 -7.90 -40.18 25.50
C GLN A 343 -6.89 -39.46 24.59
N GLU A 344 -7.35 -38.57 23.70
CA GLU A 344 -6.45 -37.84 22.81
C GLU A 344 -5.69 -36.72 23.57
N PRO A 345 -4.39 -36.54 23.31
CA PRO A 345 -3.62 -35.45 23.89
C PRO A 345 -4.12 -34.09 23.39
N LEU A 346 -3.86 -33.03 24.16
CA LEU A 346 -4.20 -31.68 23.74
C LEU A 346 -3.41 -31.29 22.48
N ALA A 347 -4.10 -30.66 21.53
CA ALA A 347 -3.50 -30.30 20.25
C ALA A 347 -2.72 -28.97 20.33
N VAL A 348 -1.41 -29.02 20.10
CA VAL A 348 -0.50 -27.85 20.22
C VAL A 348 -0.90 -26.73 19.26
N TRP A 349 -1.36 -27.04 18.04
CA TRP A 349 -1.76 -26.03 17.05
C TRP A 349 -2.93 -25.15 17.55
N ARG A 350 -3.79 -25.67 18.44
CA ARG A 350 -4.89 -24.90 19.02
C ARG A 350 -4.37 -23.73 19.86
N LEU A 351 -3.21 -23.85 20.53
CA LEU A 351 -2.61 -22.75 21.29
C LEU A 351 -2.30 -21.53 20.41
N GLY A 352 -1.76 -21.76 19.22
CA GLY A 352 -1.53 -20.68 18.24
C GLY A 352 -2.84 -20.05 17.77
N SER A 353 -3.88 -20.87 17.53
CA SER A 353 -5.21 -20.39 17.14
C SER A 353 -5.85 -19.52 18.22
N VAL A 354 -5.91 -20.00 19.46
CA VAL A 354 -6.56 -19.27 20.56
C VAL A 354 -5.77 -18.04 20.99
N MET A 355 -4.44 -18.02 20.82
CA MET A 355 -3.64 -16.80 20.93
C MET A 355 -4.05 -15.77 19.88
N GLY A 356 -4.29 -16.18 18.64
CA GLY A 356 -4.84 -15.32 17.58
C GLY A 356 -6.26 -14.81 17.88
N ASP A 357 -7.10 -15.62 18.54
CA ASP A 357 -8.42 -15.18 18.99
C ASP A 357 -8.31 -14.09 20.07
N GLN A 358 -7.39 -14.25 21.03
CA GLN A 358 -7.14 -13.23 22.05
C GLN A 358 -6.59 -11.93 21.48
N GLU A 359 -5.72 -12.02 20.47
CA GLU A 359 -5.24 -10.85 19.72
C GLU A 359 -6.38 -10.07 19.09
N ARG A 360 -7.25 -10.76 18.32
CA ARG A 360 -8.41 -10.14 17.70
C ARG A 360 -9.31 -9.48 18.75
N LEU A 361 -9.66 -10.20 19.82
CA LEU A 361 -10.47 -9.65 20.92
C LEU A 361 -9.87 -8.40 21.54
N PHE A 362 -8.56 -8.40 21.80
CA PHE A 362 -7.87 -7.23 22.32
C PHE A 362 -7.97 -6.04 21.36
N LYS A 363 -7.65 -6.28 20.08
CA LYS A 363 -7.70 -5.27 19.02
C LYS A 363 -9.10 -4.66 18.88
N TRP A 364 -10.16 -5.47 18.77
CA TRP A 364 -11.54 -4.96 18.72
C TRP A 364 -11.90 -4.10 19.92
N ARG A 365 -11.52 -4.51 21.14
CA ARG A 365 -11.84 -3.75 22.37
C ARG A 365 -11.01 -2.48 22.51
N ALA A 366 -9.80 -2.42 21.93
CA ALA A 366 -8.92 -1.25 21.98
C ALA A 366 -9.47 -0.05 21.17
N GLY A 367 -10.40 -0.29 20.24
CA GLY A 367 -11.12 0.76 19.52
C GLY A 367 -12.03 1.62 20.41
N ASN A 368 -12.49 1.07 21.54
CA ASN A 368 -13.46 1.73 22.42
C ASN A 368 -12.82 2.81 23.32
N PRO A 369 -13.48 3.97 23.50
CA PRO A 369 -12.92 5.13 24.22
C PRO A 369 -12.87 4.95 25.74
N ALA A 370 -13.54 3.94 26.29
CA ALA A 370 -13.69 3.72 27.74
C ALA A 370 -12.39 3.30 28.46
N GLY A 371 -11.25 3.29 27.77
CA GLY A 371 -9.96 2.89 28.31
C GLY A 371 -9.83 1.37 28.45
N VAL A 372 -8.64 0.92 28.88
CA VAL A 372 -8.32 -0.50 29.03
C VAL A 372 -8.99 -1.05 30.29
N THR A 373 -9.83 -2.05 30.13
CA THR A 373 -10.52 -2.77 31.21
C THR A 373 -9.67 -3.90 31.79
N ASP A 374 -9.99 -4.37 33.00
CA ASP A 374 -9.36 -5.56 33.60
C ASP A 374 -9.49 -6.80 32.71
N ALA A 375 -10.59 -6.91 31.95
CA ALA A 375 -10.79 -7.98 30.98
C ALA A 375 -9.79 -7.91 29.82
N GLN A 376 -9.45 -6.71 29.32
CA GLN A 376 -8.42 -6.55 28.30
C GLN A 376 -7.02 -6.89 28.84
N LEU A 377 -6.71 -6.52 30.08
CA LEU A 377 -5.48 -6.93 30.74
C LEU A 377 -5.39 -8.46 30.89
N ALA A 378 -6.50 -9.11 31.25
CA ALA A 378 -6.57 -10.56 31.35
C ALA A 378 -6.37 -11.23 29.98
N THR A 379 -6.97 -10.70 28.91
CA THR A 379 -6.76 -11.16 27.53
C THR A 379 -5.28 -11.11 27.12
N LEU A 380 -4.60 -9.98 27.37
CA LEU A 380 -3.17 -9.82 27.06
C LEU A 380 -2.29 -10.80 27.85
N ARG A 381 -2.55 -10.97 29.15
CA ARG A 381 -1.81 -11.92 30.00
C ARG A 381 -2.01 -13.36 29.56
N LEU A 382 -3.25 -13.73 29.22
CA LEU A 382 -3.56 -15.07 28.74
C LEU A 382 -2.84 -15.34 27.41
N ALA A 383 -2.86 -14.39 26.48
CA ALA A 383 -2.16 -14.51 25.19
C ALA A 383 -0.63 -14.65 25.36
N SER A 384 -0.03 -13.84 26.24
CA SER A 384 1.38 -13.94 26.63
C SER A 384 1.74 -15.35 27.13
N GLN A 385 0.93 -15.89 28.05
CA GLN A 385 1.15 -17.22 28.61
C GLN A 385 0.97 -18.34 27.57
N MET A 386 0.00 -18.21 26.66
CA MET A 386 -0.21 -19.17 25.57
C MET A 386 0.96 -19.17 24.59
N GLY A 387 1.45 -17.99 24.20
CA GLY A 387 2.65 -17.86 23.37
C GLY A 387 3.87 -18.48 24.05
N ALA A 388 4.12 -18.13 25.32
CA ALA A 388 5.21 -18.72 26.08
C ALA A 388 5.12 -20.25 26.19
N ALA A 389 3.93 -20.77 26.48
CA ALA A 389 3.68 -22.21 26.55
C ALA A 389 3.95 -22.90 25.20
N LEU A 390 3.45 -22.34 24.09
CA LEU A 390 3.69 -22.85 22.74
C LEU A 390 5.18 -23.00 22.43
N PHE A 391 5.99 -22.00 22.76
CA PHE A 391 7.44 -22.07 22.50
C PHE A 391 8.21 -22.89 23.54
N ARG A 392 7.72 -23.05 24.78
CA ARG A 392 8.25 -24.05 25.72
C ARG A 392 8.01 -25.47 25.21
N ILE A 393 6.83 -25.74 24.65
CA ILE A 393 6.49 -27.03 24.04
C ILE A 393 7.42 -27.32 22.85
N ALA A 394 7.66 -26.33 21.99
CA ALA A 394 8.53 -26.48 20.83
C ALA A 394 10.01 -26.71 21.21
N LEU A 395 10.46 -26.10 22.32
CA LEU A 395 11.83 -26.22 22.83
C LEU A 395 12.12 -27.61 23.45
N ALA A 396 11.09 -28.28 23.97
CA ALA A 396 11.22 -29.58 24.61
C ALA A 396 11.61 -30.70 23.62
N ASP A 397 12.18 -31.78 24.16
CA ASP A 397 12.62 -32.92 23.38
C ASP A 397 11.41 -33.65 22.75
N PRO A 398 11.40 -33.89 21.42
CA PRO A 398 10.30 -34.58 20.76
C PRO A 398 9.97 -35.93 21.41
N GLY A 399 8.67 -36.22 21.59
CA GLY A 399 8.19 -37.45 22.23
C GLY A 399 8.11 -37.40 23.77
N THR A 400 8.37 -36.24 24.38
CA THR A 400 8.11 -35.98 25.80
C THR A 400 6.77 -35.26 26.00
N GLU A 401 6.30 -35.19 27.25
CA GLU A 401 5.16 -34.36 27.64
C GLU A 401 5.66 -33.13 28.38
N VAL A 402 5.11 -31.97 28.07
CA VAL A 402 5.48 -30.68 28.64
C VAL A 402 4.35 -30.16 29.50
N GLU A 403 4.63 -29.92 30.78
CA GLU A 403 3.69 -29.27 31.68
C GLU A 403 3.81 -27.74 31.56
N VAL A 404 2.70 -27.07 31.28
CA VAL A 404 2.61 -25.62 31.11
C VAL A 404 1.47 -25.06 31.95
N THR A 405 1.68 -23.87 32.52
CA THR A 405 0.63 -23.16 33.26
C THR A 405 0.08 -22.01 32.42
N ILE A 406 -1.22 -22.06 32.10
CA ILE A 406 -1.91 -21.04 31.30
C ILE A 406 -3.20 -20.65 32.02
N GLY A 407 -3.39 -19.36 32.30
CA GLY A 407 -4.55 -18.85 33.03
C GLY A 407 -4.72 -19.50 34.41
N GLY A 408 -3.62 -19.91 35.06
CA GLY A 408 -3.63 -20.64 36.33
C GLY A 408 -3.96 -22.13 36.23
N ARG A 409 -4.16 -22.68 35.01
CA ARG A 409 -4.40 -24.10 34.77
C ARG A 409 -3.10 -24.80 34.39
N ASN A 410 -2.80 -25.93 35.03
CA ASN A 410 -1.69 -26.79 34.62
C ASN A 410 -2.19 -27.75 33.53
N LEU A 411 -1.58 -27.66 32.35
CA LEU A 411 -1.93 -28.42 31.16
C LEU A 411 -0.71 -29.24 30.72
N ARG A 412 -0.97 -30.38 30.07
CA ARG A 412 0.08 -31.23 29.50
C ARG A 412 -0.12 -31.33 28.00
N TYR A 413 0.94 -31.00 27.27
CA TYR A 413 0.98 -31.09 25.81
C TYR A 413 2.14 -31.98 25.39
N PRO A 414 1.99 -32.77 24.33
CA PRO A 414 3.11 -33.47 23.72
C PRO A 414 4.10 -32.44 23.15
N ALA A 415 5.39 -32.66 23.40
CA ALA A 415 6.48 -31.88 22.82
C ALA A 415 6.44 -32.01 21.29
N GLU A 416 6.26 -30.89 20.61
CA GLU A 416 6.10 -30.84 19.17
C GLU A 416 6.74 -29.58 18.59
N ARG A 417 7.59 -29.76 17.57
CA ARG A 417 8.17 -28.68 16.79
C ARG A 417 7.60 -28.69 15.37
N LYS A 418 6.46 -28.02 15.19
CA LYS A 418 5.77 -27.89 13.89
C LYS A 418 5.34 -26.44 13.63
N ASP A 419 4.58 -26.24 12.56
CA ASP A 419 4.14 -24.95 12.02
C ASP A 419 3.48 -24.01 13.03
N ALA A 420 2.85 -24.54 14.09
CA ALA A 420 2.28 -23.73 15.16
C ALA A 420 3.33 -22.82 15.83
N ALA A 421 4.59 -23.26 15.95
CA ALA A 421 5.71 -22.49 16.47
C ALA A 421 6.50 -21.74 15.37
N GLY A 422 5.83 -21.35 14.29
CA GLY A 422 6.43 -20.58 13.18
C GLY A 422 6.62 -19.09 13.48
N ALA A 423 7.34 -18.41 12.60
CA ALA A 423 7.79 -17.02 12.73
C ALA A 423 6.67 -16.01 13.06
N HIS A 424 5.49 -16.12 12.42
CA HIS A 424 4.36 -15.24 12.70
C HIS A 424 3.85 -15.36 14.14
N ASN A 425 3.71 -16.59 14.65
CA ASN A 425 3.31 -16.80 16.04
C ASN A 425 4.41 -16.41 17.03
N TRP A 426 5.68 -16.51 16.63
CA TRP A 426 6.80 -16.04 17.43
C TRP A 426 6.76 -14.52 17.63
N GLU A 427 6.56 -13.75 16.55
CA GLU A 427 6.44 -12.29 16.59
C GLU A 427 5.27 -11.87 17.48
N LYS A 428 4.09 -12.47 17.25
CA LYS A 428 2.88 -12.23 18.05
C LYS A 428 3.08 -12.54 19.54
N ALA A 429 3.64 -13.70 19.87
CA ALA A 429 3.94 -14.08 21.24
C ALA A 429 4.95 -13.11 21.89
N THR A 430 5.95 -12.66 21.12
CA THR A 430 6.96 -11.69 21.56
C THR A 430 6.32 -10.34 21.85
N ALA A 431 5.44 -9.87 20.97
CA ALA A 431 4.70 -8.63 21.18
C ALA A 431 3.87 -8.69 22.47
N PHE A 432 3.13 -9.79 22.72
CA PHE A 432 2.41 -9.96 23.99
C PHE A 432 3.32 -9.98 25.21
N ALA A 433 4.44 -10.72 25.17
CA ALA A 433 5.40 -10.77 26.27
C ALA A 433 6.04 -9.40 26.56
N LEU A 434 6.31 -8.60 25.52
CA LEU A 434 6.79 -7.23 25.64
C LEU A 434 5.70 -6.27 26.15
N ILE A 435 4.42 -6.47 25.78
CA ILE A 435 3.31 -5.67 26.30
C ILE A 435 3.06 -5.97 27.78
N THR A 436 3.05 -7.24 28.19
CA THR A 436 2.80 -7.64 29.59
C THR A 436 4.02 -7.40 30.47
N GLY A 437 5.24 -7.56 29.93
CA GLY A 437 6.50 -7.41 30.65
C GLY A 437 6.86 -8.60 31.54
N VAL A 438 6.16 -9.73 31.41
CA VAL A 438 6.43 -10.93 32.19
C VAL A 438 7.66 -11.62 31.62
N ARG A 439 8.79 -11.55 32.34
CA ARG A 439 10.08 -12.07 31.86
C ARG A 439 10.03 -13.55 31.58
N GLU A 440 9.33 -14.32 32.42
CA GLU A 440 9.17 -15.76 32.30
C GLU A 440 8.52 -16.16 30.97
N ASP A 441 7.62 -15.32 30.46
CA ASP A 441 6.93 -15.53 29.18
C ASP A 441 7.82 -15.21 27.98
N LEU A 442 8.75 -14.26 28.13
CA LEU A 442 9.71 -13.87 27.09
C LEU A 442 10.84 -14.90 26.90
N VAL A 443 11.28 -15.57 27.99
CA VAL A 443 12.40 -16.55 27.95
C VAL A 443 12.29 -17.58 26.82
N PRO A 444 11.20 -18.36 26.66
CA PRO A 444 11.13 -19.38 25.61
C PRO A 444 11.20 -18.79 24.19
N LEU A 445 10.77 -17.54 24.01
CA LEU A 445 10.81 -16.85 22.73
C LEU A 445 12.24 -16.46 22.35
N VAL A 446 13.01 -15.97 23.31
CA VAL A 446 14.45 -15.66 23.12
C VAL A 446 15.27 -16.92 22.85
N LEU A 447 14.91 -18.05 23.48
CA LEU A 447 15.63 -19.32 23.28
C LEU A 447 15.36 -19.99 21.94
N THR A 448 14.17 -19.78 21.37
CA THR A 448 13.75 -20.42 20.11
C THR A 448 14.09 -19.52 18.90
N GLY A 449 13.60 -18.29 18.90
CA GLY A 449 13.68 -17.38 17.75
C GLY A 449 12.66 -17.69 16.64
N PRO A 450 12.51 -16.77 15.65
CA PRO A 450 11.47 -16.85 14.62
C PRO A 450 11.66 -18.02 13.64
N ALA A 451 12.90 -18.44 13.38
CA ALA A 451 13.23 -19.50 12.42
C ALA A 451 13.37 -20.90 13.06
N PHE A 452 12.99 -21.05 14.33
CA PHE A 452 13.25 -22.27 15.10
C PHE A 452 12.56 -23.52 14.54
N ALA A 453 11.28 -23.40 14.18
CA ALA A 453 10.50 -24.49 13.63
C ALA A 453 10.84 -24.74 12.15
N ARG A 454 11.04 -23.66 11.37
CA ARG A 454 11.38 -23.66 9.96
C ARG A 454 11.91 -22.29 9.52
N PRO A 455 12.63 -22.19 8.39
CA PRO A 455 13.02 -20.91 7.81
C PRO A 455 11.84 -19.97 7.58
N ASP A 456 12.04 -18.67 7.80
CA ASP A 456 11.05 -17.64 7.52
C ASP A 456 11.25 -17.08 6.10
N GLY A 457 10.35 -17.41 5.18
CA GLY A 457 10.36 -16.91 3.80
C GLY A 457 9.55 -15.64 3.59
N SER A 458 9.01 -15.02 4.65
CA SER A 458 8.17 -13.83 4.51
C SER A 458 8.98 -12.54 4.39
N ALA A 459 8.31 -11.48 3.91
CA ALA A 459 8.89 -10.14 3.83
C ALA A 459 9.31 -9.58 5.20
N SER A 460 8.73 -10.07 6.30
CA SER A 460 9.03 -9.64 7.67
C SER A 460 10.22 -10.38 8.31
N SER A 461 10.84 -11.32 7.60
CA SER A 461 11.91 -12.18 8.12
C SER A 461 13.06 -11.39 8.75
N ALA A 462 13.58 -10.36 8.06
CA ALA A 462 14.68 -9.57 8.60
C ALA A 462 14.28 -8.76 9.84
N TYR A 463 13.04 -8.28 9.92
CA TYR A 463 12.54 -7.59 11.11
C TYR A 463 12.49 -8.53 12.32
N ARG A 464 12.00 -9.77 12.13
CA ARG A 464 11.95 -10.77 13.21
C ARG A 464 13.35 -11.20 13.66
N GLU A 465 14.28 -11.38 12.71
CA GLU A 465 15.70 -11.61 13.01
C GLU A 465 16.30 -10.47 13.84
N ALA A 466 16.02 -9.22 13.45
CA ALA A 466 16.49 -8.03 14.14
C ALA A 466 15.95 -7.94 15.57
N LEU A 467 14.64 -8.17 15.74
CA LEU A 467 14.00 -8.18 17.05
C LEU A 467 14.57 -9.29 17.94
N HIS A 468 14.79 -10.49 17.39
CA HIS A 468 15.36 -11.61 18.13
C HIS A 468 16.79 -11.33 18.57
N ALA A 469 17.65 -10.84 17.66
CA ALA A 469 19.03 -10.47 17.97
C ALA A 469 19.09 -9.41 19.08
N TYR A 470 18.24 -8.38 18.99
CA TYR A 470 18.12 -7.34 20.01
C TYR A 470 17.72 -7.91 21.38
N LEU A 471 16.72 -8.78 21.44
CA LEU A 471 16.24 -9.37 22.69
C LEU A 471 17.25 -10.36 23.32
N LYS A 472 18.06 -11.01 22.49
CA LYS A 472 19.12 -11.93 22.93
C LYS A 472 20.37 -11.19 23.42
N GLY A 473 20.53 -9.93 23.06
CA GLY A 473 21.74 -9.14 23.32
C GLY A 473 22.90 -9.49 22.38
N ASP A 474 22.61 -10.09 21.22
CA ASP A 474 23.56 -10.24 20.12
C ASP A 474 23.68 -8.91 19.36
N ASP A 475 24.43 -8.84 18.26
CA ASP A 475 24.48 -7.66 17.37
C ASP A 475 23.26 -7.65 16.42
N PRO A 476 22.28 -6.73 16.59
CA PRO A 476 21.10 -6.67 15.74
C PRO A 476 21.28 -5.77 14.51
N GLU A 477 22.34 -4.96 14.43
CA GLU A 477 22.48 -3.91 13.41
C GLU A 477 22.40 -4.45 11.97
N PRO A 478 23.08 -5.57 11.61
CA PRO A 478 22.98 -6.12 10.26
C PRO A 478 21.57 -6.59 9.88
N ALA A 479 20.81 -7.12 10.84
CA ALA A 479 19.45 -7.58 10.61
C ALA A 479 18.47 -6.39 10.51
N VAL A 480 18.65 -5.36 11.33
CA VAL A 480 17.88 -4.10 11.23
C VAL A 480 18.11 -3.44 9.88
N GLN A 481 19.35 -3.36 9.39
CA GLN A 481 19.65 -2.79 8.08
C GLN A 481 18.92 -3.53 6.95
N ARG A 482 18.90 -4.88 6.99
CA ARG A 482 18.11 -5.69 6.05
C ARG A 482 16.61 -5.43 6.18
N ALA A 483 16.09 -5.26 7.40
CA ALA A 483 14.69 -4.97 7.64
C ALA A 483 14.28 -3.60 7.06
N LEU A 484 15.14 -2.58 7.17
CA LEU A 484 14.94 -1.27 6.57
C LEU A 484 14.91 -1.35 5.03
N GLU A 485 15.84 -2.10 4.43
CA GLU A 485 15.89 -2.32 2.98
C GLU A 485 14.68 -3.11 2.46
N GLN A 486 14.22 -4.12 3.20
CA GLN A 486 13.02 -4.88 2.87
C GLN A 486 11.76 -4.01 2.96
N ALA A 487 11.63 -3.19 4.02
CA ALA A 487 10.51 -2.27 4.17
C ALA A 487 10.46 -1.25 3.04
N ASP A 488 11.61 -0.74 2.58
CA ASP A 488 11.68 0.18 1.43
C ASP A 488 11.23 -0.49 0.12
N ARG A 489 11.67 -1.73 -0.13
CA ARG A 489 11.25 -2.52 -1.29
C ARG A 489 9.77 -2.92 -1.29
N ALA A 490 9.19 -3.05 -0.10
CA ALA A 490 7.81 -3.51 0.09
C ALA A 490 6.76 -2.40 0.10
N LYS A 491 7.15 -1.11 -0.05
CA LYS A 491 6.23 0.05 -0.02
C LYS A 491 5.01 -0.09 -0.92
N ASP A 492 5.13 -0.77 -2.05
CA ASP A 492 4.06 -0.96 -3.04
C ASP A 492 3.41 -2.36 -2.97
N TRP A 493 3.75 -3.22 -2.02
CA TRP A 493 3.29 -4.62 -1.99
C TRP A 493 1.88 -4.78 -1.38
N GLY A 494 1.34 -3.71 -0.79
CA GLY A 494 -0.05 -3.66 -0.35
C GLY A 494 -0.37 -4.29 1.00
N PHE A 495 0.65 -4.41 1.86
CA PHE A 495 0.47 -4.74 3.28
C PHE A 495 1.38 -3.89 4.15
N ALA A 496 0.99 -3.70 5.41
CA ALA A 496 1.79 -2.96 6.37
C ALA A 496 3.03 -3.77 6.79
N MET A 497 4.21 -3.19 6.58
CA MET A 497 5.48 -3.75 7.05
C MET A 497 5.66 -3.45 8.55
N PRO A 498 6.27 -4.37 9.34
CA PRO A 498 6.58 -4.10 10.73
C PRO A 498 7.48 -2.87 10.90
N PRO A 499 7.44 -2.19 12.08
CA PRO A 499 8.04 -0.87 12.27
C PRO A 499 9.58 -0.92 12.44
N ALA A 500 10.30 -1.27 11.37
CA ALA A 500 11.76 -1.43 11.36
C ALA A 500 12.52 -0.16 11.78
N VAL A 501 12.03 1.02 11.37
CA VAL A 501 12.63 2.30 11.78
C VAL A 501 12.50 2.48 13.30
N LEU A 502 11.36 2.15 13.90
CA LEU A 502 11.14 2.23 15.34
C LEU A 502 12.07 1.29 16.11
N LEU A 503 12.19 0.03 15.67
CA LEU A 503 13.12 -0.94 16.25
C LEU A 503 14.57 -0.47 16.16
N SER A 504 14.98 0.16 15.06
CA SER A 504 16.35 0.67 14.91
C SER A 504 16.72 1.71 15.97
N GLN A 505 15.75 2.49 16.47
CA GLN A 505 16.01 3.49 17.52
C GLN A 505 16.21 2.84 18.90
N LEU A 506 15.54 1.71 19.16
CA LEU A 506 15.79 0.90 20.36
C LEU A 506 17.20 0.29 20.36
N VAL A 507 17.65 -0.16 19.19
CA VAL A 507 19.01 -0.68 18.99
C VAL A 507 20.05 0.40 19.22
N GLU A 508 19.85 1.58 18.64
CA GLU A 508 20.74 2.74 18.82
C GLU A 508 20.75 3.26 20.26
N GLY A 509 19.64 3.05 20.99
CA GLY A 509 19.48 3.59 22.34
C GLY A 509 19.08 5.08 22.35
N ASP A 510 18.43 5.55 21.29
CA ASP A 510 18.11 6.96 21.08
C ASP A 510 16.63 7.27 21.36
N GLU A 511 16.34 7.76 22.57
CA GLU A 511 14.99 8.07 23.03
C GLU A 511 14.31 9.19 22.20
N GLU A 512 15.06 10.20 21.74
CA GLU A 512 14.49 11.29 20.95
C GLU A 512 14.04 10.78 19.58
N SER A 513 14.92 10.05 18.89
CA SER A 513 14.58 9.44 17.60
C SER A 513 13.50 8.38 17.73
N PHE A 514 13.45 7.62 18.84
CA PHE A 514 12.38 6.67 19.09
C PHE A 514 11.01 7.34 19.10
N ASN A 515 10.87 8.49 19.76
CA ASN A 515 9.61 9.23 19.78
C ASN A 515 9.23 9.80 18.41
N LEU A 516 10.19 10.26 17.62
CA LEU A 516 9.95 10.69 16.23
C LEU A 516 9.48 9.52 15.35
N ALA A 517 10.18 8.39 15.40
CA ALA A 517 9.84 7.18 14.66
C ALA A 517 8.50 6.56 15.11
N LEU A 518 8.16 6.69 16.40
CA LEU A 518 6.89 6.22 16.94
C LEU A 518 5.72 7.01 16.35
N ALA A 519 5.84 8.32 16.23
CA ALA A 519 4.82 9.15 15.58
C ALA A 519 4.65 8.76 14.09
N ASP A 520 5.76 8.60 13.36
CA ASP A 520 5.72 8.17 11.95
C ASP A 520 5.08 6.78 11.78
N ALA A 521 5.39 5.82 12.66
CA ALA A 521 4.83 4.47 12.61
C ALA A 521 3.32 4.47 12.86
N LEU A 522 2.84 5.29 13.79
CA LEU A 522 1.40 5.43 14.07
C LEU A 522 0.65 6.13 12.94
N GLU A 523 1.24 7.16 12.32
CA GLU A 523 0.65 7.82 11.14
C GLU A 523 0.60 6.85 9.95
N ALA A 524 1.66 6.08 9.70
CA ALA A 524 1.66 5.06 8.64
C ALA A 524 0.59 3.98 8.87
N HIS A 525 0.41 3.54 10.12
CA HIS A 525 -0.64 2.61 10.50
C HIS A 525 -2.04 3.22 10.28
N ARG A 526 -2.27 4.46 10.71
CA ARG A 526 -3.53 5.19 10.45
C ARG A 526 -3.84 5.25 8.96
N ASP A 527 -2.88 5.71 8.17
CA ASP A 527 -3.08 5.95 6.74
C ASP A 527 -3.34 4.63 5.99
N TYR A 528 -2.71 3.52 6.40
CA TYR A 528 -2.96 2.19 5.83
C TYR A 528 -4.40 1.69 6.07
N TYR A 529 -4.94 1.89 7.28
CA TYR A 529 -6.28 1.42 7.67
C TYR A 529 -7.42 2.39 7.30
N GLN A 530 -7.11 3.58 6.77
CA GLN A 530 -8.10 4.52 6.22
C GLN A 530 -8.54 4.19 4.79
N VAL A 531 -8.01 3.11 4.21
CA VAL A 531 -8.27 2.71 2.83
C VAL A 531 -9.32 1.59 2.78
N ALA A 532 -10.31 1.74 1.89
CA ALA A 532 -11.30 0.70 1.59
C ALA A 532 -12.00 0.11 2.83
N ASP A 533 -12.18 -1.21 2.90
CA ASP A 533 -12.79 -1.95 4.01
C ASP A 533 -11.80 -2.29 5.13
N ARG A 534 -10.53 -1.86 5.04
CA ARG A 534 -9.54 -2.09 6.11
C ARG A 534 -9.96 -1.41 7.41
N VAL A 535 -10.77 -0.36 7.31
CA VAL A 535 -11.39 0.30 8.45
C VAL A 535 -12.30 -0.63 9.25
N ASP A 536 -12.67 -1.81 8.75
CA ASP A 536 -13.44 -2.86 9.43
C ASP A 536 -12.55 -3.97 10.02
N GLU A 537 -11.24 -4.00 9.70
CA GLU A 537 -10.31 -4.98 10.27
C GLU A 537 -10.03 -4.69 11.76
N PRO A 538 -9.82 -5.72 12.61
CA PRO A 538 -9.50 -5.53 14.03
C PRO A 538 -8.28 -4.62 14.24
N ASP A 539 -7.28 -4.80 13.39
CA ASP A 539 -5.98 -4.14 13.43
C ASP A 539 -6.04 -2.60 13.37
N THR A 540 -7.11 -2.03 12.80
CA THR A 540 -7.32 -0.56 12.75
C THR A 540 -7.27 0.13 14.12
N SER A 541 -7.52 -0.63 15.20
CA SER A 541 -7.55 -0.05 16.54
C SER A 541 -6.15 0.12 17.14
N VAL A 542 -5.24 -0.81 16.84
CA VAL A 542 -3.92 -0.88 17.46
C VAL A 542 -2.99 -1.80 16.69
N ASP A 543 -1.79 -1.33 16.42
CA ASP A 543 -0.67 -2.14 15.98
C ASP A 543 0.03 -2.79 17.19
N LEU A 544 0.11 -4.12 17.18
CA LEU A 544 0.64 -4.88 18.32
C LEU A 544 2.16 -4.69 18.47
N ASP A 545 2.90 -4.56 17.37
CA ASP A 545 4.35 -4.38 17.40
C ASP A 545 4.72 -2.97 17.84
N ILE A 546 4.04 -1.94 17.33
CA ILE A 546 4.25 -0.56 17.79
C ILE A 546 3.97 -0.44 19.29
N LEU A 547 2.85 -1.00 19.77
CA LEU A 547 2.51 -1.00 21.20
C LEU A 547 3.55 -1.78 22.03
N ALA A 548 4.00 -2.93 21.55
CA ALA A 548 5.01 -3.75 22.22
C ALA A 548 6.34 -3.00 22.38
N LEU A 549 6.84 -2.36 21.31
CA LEU A 549 8.07 -1.59 21.35
C LEU A 549 7.94 -0.36 22.25
N ALA A 550 6.80 0.33 22.26
CA ALA A 550 6.54 1.46 23.15
C ALA A 550 6.49 1.05 24.63
N CYS A 551 5.81 -0.06 24.95
CA CYS A 551 5.81 -0.64 26.29
C CYS A 551 7.22 -1.09 26.72
N HIS A 552 7.99 -1.69 25.82
CA HIS A 552 9.37 -2.09 26.09
C HIS A 552 10.29 -0.88 26.36
N ALA A 553 10.20 0.18 25.55
CA ALA A 553 10.92 1.43 25.76
C ALA A 553 10.62 2.05 27.15
N ARG A 554 9.35 2.04 27.57
CA ARG A 554 8.94 2.50 28.91
C ARG A 554 9.59 1.70 30.04
N ARG A 555 9.63 0.37 29.92
CA ARG A 555 10.31 -0.50 30.92
C ARG A 555 11.83 -0.31 30.95
N ARG A 556 12.42 0.25 29.90
CA ARG A 556 13.82 0.68 29.87
C ARG A 556 14.04 2.06 30.51
N GLY A 557 12.98 2.75 30.93
CA GLY A 557 13.04 4.06 31.56
C GLY A 557 12.80 5.23 30.61
N TRP A 558 12.43 5.00 29.35
CA TRP A 558 12.23 6.08 28.37
C TRP A 558 10.88 6.76 28.53
N ALA A 559 10.84 8.07 28.28
CA ALA A 559 9.59 8.81 28.21
C ALA A 559 8.96 8.65 26.81
N ILE A 560 7.70 8.18 26.79
CA ILE A 560 6.88 8.18 25.58
C ILE A 560 6.17 9.51 25.52
N ARG A 561 6.62 10.35 24.59
CA ARG A 561 6.17 11.71 24.30
C ARG A 561 5.32 11.75 23.04
N VAL A 562 4.56 10.69 22.79
CA VAL A 562 3.56 10.61 21.73
C VAL A 562 2.21 10.32 22.36
N GLU A 563 1.23 11.17 22.08
CA GLU A 563 -0.15 11.03 22.53
C GLU A 563 -0.99 10.50 21.39
N SER A 564 -1.57 9.31 21.57
CA SER A 564 -2.40 8.69 20.55
C SER A 564 -3.37 7.67 21.13
N PRO A 565 -4.62 7.59 20.63
CA PRO A 565 -5.53 6.50 20.99
C PRO A 565 -5.04 5.10 20.58
N TYR A 566 -4.13 5.01 19.59
CA TYR A 566 -3.43 3.76 19.23
C TYR A 566 -2.52 3.23 20.34
N LEU A 567 -2.19 4.05 21.33
CA LEU A 567 -1.36 3.70 22.48
C LEU A 567 -2.18 3.78 23.76
N PRO A 568 -2.90 2.71 24.15
CA PRO A 568 -3.79 2.76 25.31
C PRO A 568 -3.05 3.16 26.59
N GLN A 569 -3.37 4.36 27.09
CA GLN A 569 -2.64 5.00 28.19
C GLN A 569 -2.50 4.14 29.46
N PRO A 570 -3.52 3.38 29.91
CA PRO A 570 -3.36 2.50 31.06
C PRO A 570 -2.28 1.42 30.86
N LEU A 571 -2.13 0.87 29.65
CA LEU A 571 -1.09 -0.13 29.33
C LEU A 571 0.30 0.52 29.35
N LEU A 572 0.46 1.66 28.69
CA LEU A 572 1.72 2.39 28.67
C LEU A 572 2.15 2.88 30.07
N ARG A 573 1.20 3.16 30.97
CA ARG A 573 1.50 3.53 32.36
C ARG A 573 1.87 2.31 33.21
N ALA A 574 1.25 1.16 32.97
CA ALA A 574 1.58 -0.09 33.66
C ALA A 574 2.95 -0.67 33.27
N ALA A 575 3.51 -0.24 32.14
CA ALA A 575 4.85 -0.61 31.69
C ALA A 575 5.95 0.16 32.46
N GLU A 576 6.00 -0.01 33.78
CA GLU A 576 6.97 0.66 34.65
C GLU A 576 8.41 0.12 34.47
N PRO A 577 9.45 0.94 34.70
CA PRO A 577 10.84 0.50 34.68
C PRO A 577 11.10 -0.67 35.64
N PHE A 578 12.01 -1.58 35.26
CA PHE A 578 12.39 -2.75 36.07
C PHE A 578 13.13 -2.41 37.36
#